data_AF-A0A2N2YH09-F1
#
_entry.id   AF-A0A2N2YH09-F1
#
_cell.length_a   1.000
_cell.length_b   1.000
_cell.length_c   1.000
_cell.angle_alpha   90.00
_cell.angle_beta   90.00
_cell.angle_gamma   90.00
#
_symmetry.space_group_name_H-M   'P 1'
#
loop_
_entity.id
_entity.type
_entity.pdbx_description
1 polymer ?
#
loop_
_entity_poly.entity_id
_entity_poly.type
_entity_poly.pdbx_seq_one_letter_code
_entity_poly.pdbx_strand_id
1 'polypeptide(L)'
;MLQIKTRILIISVIMLLSNRLIEGQNLGYKKDSIQILFYNVENLFDVSDDPFTEDDEYTPQGLSGWNQFRYDKKLNRISQAIISF
;
A
#
# COMPACT_ATOMS: atom_id res chain seq x y z
N MET A 1 31.69 53.28 -12.67
CA MET A 1 30.55 53.04 -11.75
C MET A 1 29.32 52.45 -12.45
N LEU A 2 28.87 52.98 -13.60
CA LEU A 2 27.67 52.51 -14.31
C LEU A 2 27.77 51.04 -14.77
N GLN A 3 28.88 50.65 -15.39
CA GLN A 3 29.09 49.27 -15.88
C GLN A 3 29.07 48.22 -14.76
N ILE A 4 29.53 48.58 -13.56
CA ILE A 4 29.53 47.68 -12.39
C ILE A 4 28.09 47.46 -11.91
N LYS A 5 27.28 48.53 -11.85
CA LYS A 5 25.86 48.45 -11.48
C LYS A 5 25.07 47.58 -12.47
N THR A 6 25.35 47.70 -13.77
CA THR A 6 24.71 46.87 -14.80
C THR A 6 25.05 45.39 -14.65
N ARG A 7 26.30 45.05 -14.32
CA ARG A 7 26.71 43.64 -14.09
C ARG A 7 26.05 43.03 -12.86
N ILE A 8 25.96 43.80 -11.77
CA ILE A 8 25.28 43.35 -10.54
C ILE A 8 23.80 43.09 -10.82
N LEU A 9 23.13 43.99 -11.55
CA LEU A 9 21.73 43.83 -11.94
C LEU A 9 21.50 42.54 -12.75
N ILE A 10 22.38 42.23 -13.71
CA ILE A 10 22.29 41.01 -14.52
C ILE A 10 22.44 39.76 -13.65
N ILE A 11 23.40 39.74 -12.73
CA ILE A 11 23.61 38.60 -11.82
C ILE A 11 22.40 38.40 -10.91
N SER A 12 21.82 39.47 -10.37
CA SER A 12 20.62 39.40 -9.54
C SER A 12 19.41 38.85 -10.30
N VAL A 13 19.26 39.23 -11.59
CA VAL A 13 18.21 38.68 -12.46
C VAL A 13 18.43 37.20 -12.72
N ILE A 14 19.68 36.77 -12.99
CA ILE A 14 20.01 35.35 -13.20
C ILE A 14 19.71 34.52 -11.94
N MET A 15 20.07 35.02 -10.75
CA MET A 15 19.77 34.35 -9.48
C MET A 15 18.26 34.26 -9.18
N LEU A 16 17.48 35.27 -9.58
CA LEU A 16 16.02 35.22 -9.45
C LEU A 16 15.40 34.17 -10.40
N LEU A 17 15.95 34.02 -11.60
CA LEU A 17 15.47 33.05 -12.59
C LEU A 17 15.87 31.61 -12.25
N SER A 18 17.02 31.39 -11.60
CA SER A 18 17.49 30.03 -11.25
C SER A 18 16.59 29.31 -10.23
N ASN A 19 15.90 30.04 -9.34
CA ASN A 19 15.01 29.45 -8.34
C ASN A 19 13.80 28.74 -8.96
N ARG A 20 13.40 29.11 -10.18
CA ARG A 20 12.24 28.54 -10.89
C ARG A 20 12.53 27.21 -11.59
N LEU A 21 13.79 26.83 -11.76
CA LEU A 21 14.18 25.59 -12.44
C LEU A 21 14.14 24.37 -11.51
N ILE A 22 14.22 24.58 -10.19
CA ILE A 22 14.22 23.51 -9.18
C ILE A 22 12.78 22.97 -8.94
N GLU A 23 11.77 23.81 -9.14
CA GLU A 23 10.35 23.43 -8.96
C GLU A 23 9.85 22.47 -10.07
N GLY A 24 10.50 22.44 -11.25
CA GLY A 24 10.04 21.67 -12.42
C GLY A 24 10.32 20.16 -12.41
N GLN A 25 10.99 19.63 -11.39
CA GLN A 25 11.36 18.20 -11.33
C GLN A 25 10.48 17.36 -10.39
N ASN A 26 9.56 17.98 -9.65
CA ASN A 26 8.54 17.26 -8.88
C ASN A 26 7.28 16.99 -9.70
N LEU A 27 7.44 16.57 -10.96
CA LEU A 27 6.39 15.80 -11.61
C LEU A 27 6.44 14.42 -10.94
N GLY A 28 5.75 14.32 -9.80
CA GLY A 28 5.43 13.04 -9.18
C GLY A 28 4.71 12.21 -10.23
N TYR A 29 5.49 11.46 -11.01
CA TYR A 29 5.02 10.42 -11.89
C TYR A 29 4.33 9.44 -10.95
N LYS A 30 3.02 9.62 -10.78
CA LYS A 30 2.15 8.62 -10.20
C LYS A 30 2.18 7.51 -11.23
N LYS A 31 3.18 6.63 -11.11
CA LYS A 31 3.22 5.39 -11.86
C LYS A 31 1.92 4.71 -11.49
N ASP A 32 1.02 4.54 -12.45
CA ASP A 32 -0.17 3.72 -12.27
C ASP A 32 0.34 2.30 -12.01
N SER A 33 0.65 2.02 -10.75
CA SER A 33 1.24 0.77 -10.32
C SER A 33 0.10 -0.20 -10.08
N ILE A 34 0.00 -1.19 -10.95
CA ILE A 34 -0.88 -2.32 -10.71
C ILE A 34 -0.23 -3.18 -9.62
N GLN A 35 -0.91 -3.31 -8.49
CA GLN A 35 -0.55 -4.24 -7.42
C GLN A 35 -1.34 -5.54 -7.64
N ILE A 36 -0.64 -6.67 -7.64
CA ILE A 36 -1.23 -8.01 -7.77
C ILE A 36 -0.80 -8.81 -6.54
N LEU A 37 -1.76 -9.38 -5.82
CA LEU A 37 -1.54 -10.18 -4.63
C LEU A 37 -2.14 -11.57 -4.83
N PHE A 38 -1.47 -12.57 -4.24
CA PHE A 38 -2.00 -13.93 -4.12
C PHE A 38 -1.94 -14.36 -2.66
N TYR A 39 -3.04 -14.90 -2.15
CA TYR A 39 -3.11 -15.46 -0.80
C TYR A 39 -3.94 -16.75 -0.85
N ASN A 40 -3.50 -17.81 -0.16
CA ASN A 40 -4.23 -19.06 -0.10
C ASN A 40 -5.43 -18.93 0.86
N VAL A 41 -6.62 -19.21 0.34
CA VAL A 41 -7.89 -19.16 1.09
C VAL A 41 -8.58 -20.52 1.20
N GLU A 42 -7.93 -21.62 0.84
CA GLU A 42 -8.57 -22.95 0.78
C GLU A 42 -9.10 -23.41 2.14
N ASN A 43 -8.41 -23.04 3.21
CA ASN A 43 -8.74 -23.42 4.58
C ASN A 43 -9.40 -22.26 5.36
N LEU A 44 -10.22 -21.44 4.70
CA LEU A 44 -11.00 -20.39 5.35
C LEU A 44 -12.46 -20.84 5.43
N PHE A 45 -12.71 -21.79 6.34
CA PHE A 45 -14.02 -22.38 6.56
C PHE A 45 -14.89 -21.50 7.45
N ASP A 46 -16.21 -21.66 7.31
CA ASP A 46 -17.16 -21.12 8.27
C ASP A 46 -17.02 -21.83 9.62
N VAL A 47 -17.35 -21.13 10.69
CA VAL A 47 -17.27 -21.68 12.06
C VAL A 47 -18.52 -22.50 12.39
N SER A 48 -19.60 -22.29 11.64
CA SER A 48 -20.84 -23.03 11.78
C SER A 48 -20.78 -24.31 10.97
N ASP A 49 -21.11 -25.42 11.63
CA ASP A 49 -21.25 -26.73 11.02
C ASP A 49 -22.42 -26.73 10.01
N ASP A 50 -22.16 -27.13 8.77
CA ASP A 50 -23.17 -27.29 7.73
C ASP A 50 -23.26 -28.78 7.33
N PRO A 51 -24.39 -29.46 7.59
CA PRO A 51 -24.52 -30.89 7.32
C PRO A 51 -24.49 -31.25 5.82
N PHE A 52 -24.49 -30.28 4.91
CA PHE A 52 -24.40 -30.50 3.47
C PHE A 52 -22.98 -30.33 2.90
N THR A 53 -22.00 -29.98 3.74
CA THR A 53 -20.59 -29.86 3.35
C THR A 53 -19.77 -31.00 3.97
N GLU A 54 -18.62 -31.31 3.36
CA GLU A 54 -17.71 -32.36 3.85
C GLU A 54 -16.51 -31.74 4.60
N ASP A 55 -16.78 -30.80 5.51
CA ASP A 55 -15.76 -30.04 6.25
C ASP A 55 -15.95 -30.07 7.78
N ASP A 56 -16.68 -31.07 8.30
CA ASP A 56 -16.92 -31.30 9.74
C ASP A 56 -15.64 -31.26 10.59
N GLU A 57 -14.48 -31.63 10.01
CA GLU A 57 -13.18 -31.57 10.69
C GLU A 57 -12.75 -30.13 11.03
N TYR A 58 -13.26 -29.13 10.32
CA TYR A 58 -13.03 -27.70 10.47
C TYR A 58 -14.20 -26.99 11.16
N THR A 59 -14.78 -27.63 12.16
CA THR A 59 -15.73 -27.02 13.09
C THR A 59 -15.12 -26.88 14.49
N PRO A 60 -15.78 -26.19 15.45
CA PRO A 60 -15.27 -26.11 16.82
C PRO A 60 -15.20 -27.47 17.51
N GLN A 61 -16.06 -28.40 17.11
CA GLN A 61 -16.14 -29.77 17.61
C GLN A 61 -15.28 -30.75 16.78
N GLY A 62 -14.93 -30.38 15.56
CA GLY A 62 -14.09 -31.15 14.65
C GLY A 62 -12.64 -31.28 15.11
N LEU A 63 -11.91 -32.19 14.47
CA LEU A 63 -10.52 -32.53 14.80
C LEU A 63 -9.57 -31.32 14.75
N SER A 64 -9.81 -30.39 13.83
CA SER A 64 -9.01 -29.18 13.71
C SER A 64 -9.30 -28.18 14.82
N GLY A 65 -10.43 -28.26 15.53
CA GLY A 65 -10.85 -27.29 16.55
C GLY A 65 -10.94 -25.88 15.97
N TRP A 66 -11.54 -25.76 14.78
CA TRP A 66 -11.70 -24.49 14.07
C TRP A 66 -12.80 -23.67 14.76
N ASN A 67 -12.43 -22.53 15.33
CA ASN A 67 -13.34 -21.71 16.13
C ASN A 67 -13.25 -20.23 15.73
N GLN A 68 -14.14 -19.41 16.27
CA GLN A 68 -14.21 -17.98 15.95
C GLN A 68 -12.85 -17.28 16.09
N PHE A 69 -12.09 -17.60 17.13
CA PHE A 69 -10.76 -17.02 17.33
C PHE A 69 -9.79 -17.35 16.17
N ARG A 70 -9.77 -18.60 15.69
CA ARG A 70 -8.92 -19.02 14.58
C ARG A 70 -9.36 -18.41 13.25
N TYR A 71 -10.67 -18.32 13.04
CA TYR A 71 -11.27 -17.64 11.90
C TYR A 71 -10.87 -16.16 11.86
N ASP A 72 -11.09 -15.42 12.95
CA ASP A 72 -10.73 -13.99 13.07
C ASP A 72 -9.23 -13.77 12.90
N LYS A 73 -8.41 -14.68 13.46
CA LYS A 73 -6.95 -14.64 13.30
C LYS A 73 -6.54 -14.81 11.83
N LYS A 74 -7.21 -15.69 11.08
CA LYS A 74 -6.92 -15.90 9.67
C LYS A 74 -7.35 -14.69 8.83
N LEU A 75 -8.53 -14.13 9.08
CA LEU A 75 -8.97 -12.89 8.45
C LEU A 75 -7.99 -11.74 8.71
N ASN A 76 -7.56 -11.55 9.96
CA ASN A 76 -6.58 -10.51 10.29
C ASN A 76 -5.26 -10.67 9.53
N ARG A 77 -4.78 -11.90 9.34
CA ARG A 77 -3.57 -12.15 8.55
C ARG A 77 -3.75 -11.83 7.07
N ILE A 78 -4.91 -12.16 6.50
CA ILE A 78 -5.26 -11.81 5.11
C ILE A 78 -5.32 -10.28 4.98
N SER A 79 -6.02 -9.60 5.89
CA SER A 79 -6.12 -8.13 5.91
C SER A 79 -4.77 -7.45 6.04
N GLN A 80 -3.88 -7.96 6.90
CA GLN A 80 -2.51 -7.45 7.02
C GLN A 80 -1.74 -7.59 5.71
N ALA A 81 -1.85 -8.75 5.03
CA ALA A 81 -1.21 -8.94 3.74
C ALA A 81 -1.74 -8.01 2.65
N ILE A 82 -3.01 -7.59 2.72
CA ILE A 82 -3.59 -6.61 1.79
C ILE A 82 -3.10 -5.20 2.11
N ILE A 83 -3.03 -4.82 3.39
CA ILE A 83 -2.74 -3.44 3.83
C ILE A 83 -1.23 -3.13 3.87
N SER A 84 -0.37 -4.14 4.01
CA SER A 84 1.08 -3.92 4.14
C SER A 84 1.79 -3.46 2.85
N PHE A 85 1.07 -3.31 1.74
CA PHE A 85 1.58 -2.87 0.43
C PHE A 85 1.08 -1.47 0.06
#